data_AF-A0A1Q3KFA9-F1
#
_entry.id   AF-A0A1Q3KFA9-F1
#
_cell.length_a   1.000
_cell.length_b   1.000
_cell.length_c   1.000
_cell.angle_alpha   90.00
_cell.angle_beta   90.00
_cell.angle_gamma   90.00
#
_symmetry.space_group_name_H-M   'P 1'
#
loop_
_entity.id
_entity.type
_entity.pdbx_description
1 polymer ?
#
loop_
_entity_poly.entity_id
_entity_poly.type
_entity_poly.pdbx_seq_one_letter_code
_entity_poly.pdbx_strand_id
1 'polypeptide(L)'
;MASEPAPSAKLSPAMAFGLLLVIALSWGMSWPVNKAVLSYVSPLWAVATRLWVATAVLGIICLVVGKLRLPPREDLPMVVSLAVLHMGLFACLTSLGLVYVSAGRTVLVAYTTPLWVFPLAWLFAGEALTGQRLIAIVCGMLGLALLVNPLAIQGSDRGVLTGHALILLAAVCWAVSIVYTRLHKWVSSPFDLLFWQLLLGSALTSAAAFIFEGWPVIRVTPHFILLLLYGGTISTSLAYWALNTVNRSLPATTTALGLLAVPVFGVVSSMITLGETFDMFTIAALLLIVGGIALGTVPRREGLPPRKSPVR
;
A
#
# COMPACT_ATOMS: atom_id res chain seq x y z
N MET A 1 16.52 7.59 -37.70
CA MET A 1 17.36 7.78 -36.49
C MET A 1 16.45 7.95 -35.30
N ALA A 2 16.22 6.88 -34.54
CA ALA A 2 15.48 6.96 -33.28
C ALA A 2 16.41 7.64 -32.26
N SER A 3 16.04 8.83 -31.80
CA SER A 3 16.72 9.52 -30.71
C SER A 3 16.72 8.62 -29.48
N GLU A 4 17.90 8.24 -28.99
CA GLU A 4 18.04 7.64 -27.67
C GLU A 4 17.33 8.52 -26.64
N PRO A 5 16.47 7.97 -25.77
CA PRO A 5 15.87 8.75 -24.71
C PRO A 5 17.00 9.24 -23.79
N ALA A 6 17.11 10.56 -23.64
CA ALA A 6 18.09 11.20 -22.77
C ALA A 6 18.13 10.52 -21.40
N PRO A 7 19.32 10.25 -20.83
CA PRO A 7 19.43 9.64 -19.51
C PRO A 7 18.74 10.56 -18.50
N SER A 8 17.62 10.11 -17.93
CA SER A 8 16.96 10.85 -16.87
C SER A 8 17.97 11.07 -15.75
N ALA A 9 18.32 12.32 -15.48
CA ALA A 9 19.26 12.66 -14.41
C ALA A 9 18.80 11.97 -13.11
N LYS A 10 19.63 11.07 -12.60
CA LYS A 10 19.37 10.39 -11.32
C LYS A 10 19.33 11.47 -10.25
N LEU A 11 18.30 11.46 -9.41
CA LEU A 11 18.21 12.38 -8.27
C LEU A 11 19.46 12.26 -7.40
N SER A 12 19.85 13.36 -6.76
CA SER A 12 20.85 13.27 -5.71
C SER A 12 20.33 12.35 -4.58
N PRO A 13 21.20 11.61 -3.87
CA PRO A 13 20.76 10.74 -2.79
C PRO A 13 19.91 11.47 -1.75
N ALA A 14 20.29 12.68 -1.37
CA ALA A 14 19.54 13.51 -0.43
C ALA A 14 18.10 13.82 -0.90
N MET A 15 17.93 14.15 -2.19
CA MET A 15 16.60 14.39 -2.77
C MET A 15 15.76 13.10 -2.81
N ALA A 16 16.38 11.96 -3.15
CA ALA A 16 15.67 10.69 -3.18
C ALA A 16 15.19 10.24 -1.79
N PHE A 17 16.02 10.41 -0.76
CA PHE A 17 15.62 10.16 0.63
C PHE A 17 14.58 11.17 1.13
N GLY A 18 14.69 12.45 0.76
CA GLY A 18 13.69 13.47 1.07
C GLY A 18 12.32 13.13 0.47
N LEU A 19 12.28 12.70 -0.80
CA LEU A 19 11.04 12.24 -1.43
C LEU A 19 10.49 10.99 -0.76
N LEU A 20 11.34 10.04 -0.37
CA LEU A 20 10.92 8.84 0.35
C LEU A 20 10.26 9.17 1.70
N LEU A 21 10.78 10.16 2.41
CA LEU A 21 10.17 10.67 3.64
C LEU A 21 8.80 11.31 3.38
N VAL A 22 8.68 12.13 2.32
CA VAL A 22 7.39 12.72 1.91
C VAL A 22 6.36 11.65 1.57
N ILE A 23 6.76 10.60 0.84
CA ILE A 23 5.89 9.45 0.56
C ILE A 23 5.45 8.79 1.86
N ALA A 24 6.38 8.50 2.76
CA ALA A 24 6.09 7.84 4.02
C ALA A 24 5.10 8.63 4.90
N LEU A 25 5.29 9.95 5.00
CA LEU A 25 4.38 10.86 5.68
C LEU A 25 3.00 10.91 5.01
N SER A 26 2.97 11.03 3.67
CA SER A 26 1.73 11.13 2.91
C SER A 26 0.84 9.89 3.04
N TRP A 27 1.45 8.70 2.96
CA TRP A 27 0.74 7.44 3.14
C TRP A 27 0.42 7.17 4.61
N GLY A 28 1.27 7.58 5.55
CA GLY A 28 1.00 7.49 6.99
C GLY A 28 -0.24 8.30 7.37
N MET A 29 -0.30 9.57 6.97
CA MET A 29 -1.43 10.45 7.24
C MET A 29 -2.70 10.08 6.44
N SER A 30 -2.60 9.21 5.43
CA SER A 30 -3.78 8.74 4.69
C SER A 30 -4.75 7.92 5.54
N TRP A 31 -4.27 7.22 6.57
CA TRP A 31 -5.08 6.35 7.42
C TRP A 31 -6.10 7.13 8.26
N PRO A 32 -5.69 8.14 9.07
CA PRO A 32 -6.66 8.96 9.78
C PRO A 32 -7.55 9.78 8.84
N VAL A 33 -7.04 10.21 7.68
CA VAL A 33 -7.86 10.89 6.66
C VAL A 33 -8.97 9.96 6.15
N ASN A 34 -8.64 8.71 5.79
CA ASN A 34 -9.64 7.74 5.34
C ASN A 34 -10.68 7.45 6.43
N LYS A 35 -10.27 7.35 7.70
CA LYS A 35 -11.19 7.21 8.84
C LYS A 35 -12.11 8.43 8.98
N ALA A 36 -11.58 9.64 8.81
CA ALA A 36 -12.38 10.88 8.89
C ALA A 36 -13.40 10.99 7.75
N VAL A 37 -13.06 10.54 6.54
CA VAL A 37 -13.96 10.51 5.37
C VAL A 37 -15.22 9.69 5.65
N LEU A 38 -15.11 8.59 6.42
CA LEU A 38 -16.26 7.74 6.80
C LEU A 38 -17.34 8.47 7.61
N SER A 39 -17.05 9.66 8.15
CA SER A 39 -18.04 10.50 8.83
C SER A 39 -18.93 11.31 7.88
N TYR A 40 -18.70 11.23 6.56
CA TYR A 40 -19.39 12.03 5.54
C TYR A 40 -20.06 11.19 4.46
N VAL A 41 -19.56 9.98 4.24
CA VAL A 41 -19.97 9.10 3.15
C VAL A 41 -19.73 7.64 3.57
N SER A 42 -20.52 6.73 3.02
CA SER A 42 -20.41 5.30 3.29
C SER A 42 -19.07 4.71 2.80
N PRO A 43 -18.60 3.58 3.36
CA PRO A 43 -17.25 3.06 3.14
C PRO A 43 -16.84 2.81 1.68
N LEU A 44 -17.72 2.25 0.84
CA LEU A 44 -17.38 1.99 -0.55
C LEU A 44 -17.42 3.28 -1.38
N TRP A 45 -18.40 4.15 -1.14
CA TRP A 45 -18.43 5.48 -1.75
C TRP A 45 -17.24 6.36 -1.32
N ALA A 46 -16.72 6.22 -0.09
CA ALA A 46 -15.50 6.87 0.36
C ALA A 46 -14.29 6.49 -0.52
N VAL A 47 -14.15 5.20 -0.84
CA VAL A 47 -13.09 4.71 -1.73
C VAL A 47 -13.32 5.22 -3.15
N ALA A 48 -14.53 5.05 -3.68
CA ALA A 48 -14.87 5.43 -5.04
C ALA A 48 -14.62 6.92 -5.32
N THR A 49 -15.11 7.80 -4.45
CA THR A 49 -14.92 9.26 -4.57
C THR A 49 -13.44 9.66 -4.52
N ARG A 50 -12.66 9.09 -3.60
CA ARG A 50 -11.21 9.32 -3.51
C ARG A 50 -10.48 8.85 -4.77
N LEU A 51 -10.84 7.69 -5.32
CA LEU A 51 -10.22 7.17 -6.55
C LEU A 51 -10.60 8.00 -7.77
N TRP A 52 -11.83 8.53 -7.86
CA TRP A 52 -12.21 9.47 -8.92
C TRP A 52 -11.39 10.75 -8.87
N VAL A 53 -11.17 11.32 -7.68
CA VAL A 53 -10.28 12.48 -7.52
C VAL A 53 -8.85 12.14 -7.96
N ALA A 54 -8.31 10.99 -7.54
CA ALA A 54 -6.99 10.55 -7.96
C ALA A 54 -6.89 10.37 -9.49
N THR A 55 -7.91 9.75 -10.10
CA THR A 55 -8.01 9.53 -11.55
C THR A 55 -8.05 10.84 -12.31
N ALA A 56 -8.86 11.82 -11.86
CA ALA A 56 -8.96 13.13 -12.47
C ALA A 56 -7.61 13.87 -12.41
N VAL A 57 -6.98 13.91 -11.23
CA VAL A 57 -5.68 14.56 -11.03
C VAL A 57 -4.60 13.91 -11.89
N LEU A 58 -4.50 12.59 -11.85
CA LEU A 58 -3.48 11.87 -12.63
C LEU A 58 -3.76 11.98 -14.13
N GLY A 59 -5.02 11.97 -14.54
CA GLY A 59 -5.44 12.22 -15.92
C GLY A 59 -4.99 13.59 -16.41
N ILE A 60 -5.21 14.65 -15.63
CA ILE A 60 -4.72 16.00 -15.95
C ILE A 60 -3.20 16.01 -16.08
N ILE A 61 -2.47 15.40 -15.14
CA ILE A 61 -1.00 15.29 -15.21
C ILE A 61 -0.57 14.57 -16.48
N CYS A 62 -1.18 13.43 -16.81
CA CYS A 62 -0.85 12.65 -18.01
C CYS A 62 -1.15 13.40 -19.31
N LEU A 63 -2.23 14.18 -19.35
CA LEU A 63 -2.59 15.01 -20.50
C LEU A 63 -1.60 16.17 -20.70
N VAL A 64 -1.26 16.89 -19.63
CA VAL A 64 -0.29 18.00 -19.66
C VAL A 64 1.11 17.52 -20.06
N VAL A 65 1.53 16.35 -19.57
CA VAL A 65 2.84 15.76 -19.88
C VAL A 65 2.84 15.04 -21.24
N GLY A 66 1.68 14.87 -21.89
CA GLY A 66 1.57 14.17 -23.18
C GLY A 66 1.88 12.67 -23.11
N LYS A 67 1.64 12.03 -21.95
CA LYS A 67 1.96 10.62 -21.69
C LYS A 67 0.75 9.72 -21.50
N LEU A 68 -0.46 10.21 -21.74
CA LEU A 68 -1.65 9.36 -21.72
C LEU A 68 -1.64 8.42 -22.92
N ARG A 69 -1.24 7.16 -22.69
CA ARG A 69 -1.19 6.11 -23.72
C ARG A 69 -2.10 4.96 -23.33
N LEU A 70 -2.74 4.33 -24.31
CA LEU A 70 -3.52 3.12 -24.08
C LEU A 70 -2.60 1.98 -23.64
N PRO A 71 -3.04 1.11 -22.70
CA PRO A 71 -2.26 -0.05 -22.33
C PRO A 71 -2.09 -0.99 -23.53
N PRO A 72 -0.87 -1.51 -23.76
CA PRO A 72 -0.69 -2.60 -24.71
C PRO A 72 -1.46 -3.84 -24.21
N ARG A 73 -1.86 -4.73 -25.14
CA ARG A 73 -2.73 -5.88 -24.82
C ARG A 73 -2.08 -6.82 -23.80
N GLU A 74 -0.76 -6.88 -23.82
CA GLU A 74 0.10 -7.65 -22.93
C GLU A 74 0.00 -7.18 -21.48
N ASP A 75 -0.21 -5.87 -21.25
CA ASP A 75 -0.29 -5.28 -19.92
C ASP A 75 -1.76 -5.16 -19.41
N LEU A 76 -2.76 -5.42 -20.25
CA LEU A 76 -4.18 -5.37 -19.85
C LEU A 76 -4.51 -6.28 -18.67
N PRO A 77 -4.07 -7.56 -18.62
CA PRO A 77 -4.31 -8.42 -17.46
C PRO A 77 -3.77 -7.79 -16.17
N MET A 78 -2.60 -7.15 -16.24
CA MET A 78 -1.98 -6.50 -15.10
C MET A 78 -2.76 -5.25 -14.64
N VAL A 79 -3.24 -4.43 -15.58
CA VAL A 79 -4.12 -3.29 -15.27
C VAL A 79 -5.37 -3.76 -14.54
N VAL A 80 -6.02 -4.81 -15.04
CA VAL A 80 -7.22 -5.39 -14.43
C VAL A 80 -6.91 -5.96 -13.05
N SER A 81 -5.86 -6.76 -12.91
CA SER A 81 -5.48 -7.38 -11.63
C SER A 81 -5.15 -6.33 -10.56
N LEU A 82 -4.41 -5.27 -10.89
CA LEU A 82 -4.11 -4.19 -9.94
C LEU A 82 -5.34 -3.36 -9.60
N ALA A 83 -6.19 -3.07 -10.59
CA ALA A 83 -7.45 -2.38 -10.35
C ALA A 83 -8.36 -3.19 -9.41
N VAL A 84 -8.46 -4.50 -9.60
CA VAL A 84 -9.32 -5.38 -8.80
C VAL A 84 -8.72 -5.66 -7.43
N LEU A 85 -7.48 -6.13 -7.34
CA LEU A 85 -6.89 -6.62 -6.09
C LEU A 85 -6.47 -5.47 -5.17
N HIS A 86 -5.93 -4.39 -5.73
CA HIS A 86 -5.35 -3.29 -4.96
C HIS A 86 -6.29 -2.07 -4.89
N MET A 87 -6.68 -1.51 -6.03
CA MET A 87 -7.57 -0.33 -6.01
C MET A 87 -9.01 -0.67 -5.61
N GLY A 88 -9.45 -1.91 -5.84
CA GLY A 88 -10.77 -2.42 -5.49
C GLY A 88 -10.77 -3.11 -4.14
N LEU A 89 -10.43 -4.39 -4.09
CA LEU A 89 -10.55 -5.26 -2.92
C LEU A 89 -9.77 -4.72 -1.72
N PHE A 90 -8.47 -4.45 -1.85
CA PHE A 90 -7.70 -3.92 -0.72
C PHE A 90 -8.29 -2.61 -0.18
N ALA A 91 -8.59 -1.65 -1.05
CA ALA A 91 -9.13 -0.36 -0.64
C ALA A 91 -10.53 -0.49 0.00
N CYS A 92 -11.44 -1.25 -0.60
CA CYS A 92 -12.80 -1.46 -0.09
C CYS A 92 -12.81 -2.24 1.22
N LEU A 93 -12.09 -3.35 1.31
CA LEU A 93 -12.02 -4.17 2.52
C LEU A 93 -11.39 -3.39 3.68
N THR A 94 -10.38 -2.57 3.39
CA THR A 94 -9.76 -1.69 4.38
C THR A 94 -10.73 -0.60 4.83
N SER A 95 -11.48 0.02 3.91
CA SER A 95 -12.50 1.02 4.24
C SER A 95 -13.63 0.43 5.11
N LEU A 96 -14.08 -0.78 4.78
CA LEU A 96 -15.06 -1.52 5.58
C LEU A 96 -14.49 -1.89 6.97
N GLY A 97 -13.23 -2.33 7.04
CA GLY A 97 -12.57 -2.64 8.30
C GLY A 97 -12.37 -1.40 9.19
N LEU A 98 -12.07 -0.25 8.58
CA LEU A 98 -11.98 1.05 9.24
C LEU A 98 -13.29 1.50 9.88
N VAL A 99 -14.45 0.90 9.58
CA VAL A 99 -15.68 1.19 10.33
C VAL A 99 -15.55 0.66 11.77
N TYR A 100 -14.94 -0.51 11.93
CA TYR A 100 -14.90 -1.24 13.20
C TYR A 100 -13.60 -1.03 13.98
N VAL A 101 -12.50 -0.74 13.29
CA VAL A 101 -11.16 -0.68 13.88
C VAL A 101 -10.62 0.76 13.83
N SER A 102 -9.77 1.13 14.79
CA SER A 102 -9.11 2.44 14.80
C SER A 102 -8.15 2.59 13.61
N ALA A 103 -7.86 3.82 13.20
CA ALA A 103 -7.00 4.09 12.05
C ALA A 103 -5.57 3.56 12.28
N GLY A 104 -5.03 3.77 13.48
CA GLY A 104 -3.70 3.29 13.85
C GLY A 104 -3.59 1.78 13.93
N ARG A 105 -4.63 1.07 14.39
CA ARG A 105 -4.61 -0.41 14.34
C ARG A 105 -4.76 -0.91 12.91
N THR A 106 -5.59 -0.25 12.11
CA THR A 106 -5.82 -0.61 10.70
C THR A 106 -4.53 -0.53 9.89
N VAL A 107 -3.73 0.54 10.04
CA VAL A 107 -2.45 0.64 9.32
C VAL A 107 -1.50 -0.49 9.69
N LEU A 108 -1.42 -0.88 10.97
CA LEU A 108 -0.52 -1.94 11.41
C LEU A 108 -0.91 -3.30 10.82
N VAL A 109 -2.21 -3.62 10.82
CA VAL A 109 -2.72 -4.85 10.21
C VAL A 109 -2.49 -4.83 8.70
N ALA A 110 -2.79 -3.73 8.01
CA ALA A 110 -2.60 -3.62 6.57
C ALA A 110 -1.11 -3.73 6.18
N TYR A 111 -0.20 -3.17 6.99
CA TYR A 111 1.24 -3.27 6.75
C TYR A 111 1.83 -4.65 7.04
N THR A 112 1.02 -5.64 7.38
CA THR A 112 1.44 -7.05 7.36
C THR A 112 1.53 -7.62 5.94
N THR A 113 1.10 -6.91 4.89
CA THR A 113 1.21 -7.33 3.48
C THR A 113 2.55 -7.98 3.12
N PRO A 114 3.73 -7.43 3.48
CA PRO A 114 5.01 -8.07 3.16
C PRO A 114 5.19 -9.47 3.78
N LEU A 115 4.59 -9.74 4.94
CA LEU A 115 4.61 -11.07 5.57
C LEU A 115 3.88 -12.10 4.72
N TRP A 116 2.80 -11.70 4.04
CA TRP A 116 2.05 -12.53 3.10
C TRP A 116 2.77 -12.67 1.75
N VAL A 117 3.56 -11.66 1.35
CA VAL A 117 4.36 -11.71 0.12
C VAL A 117 5.43 -12.80 0.19
N PHE A 118 6.09 -13.02 1.33
CA PHE A 118 7.15 -14.04 1.46
C PHE A 118 6.71 -15.47 1.08
N PRO A 119 5.64 -16.06 1.66
CA PRO A 119 5.18 -17.39 1.28
C PRO A 119 4.60 -17.43 -0.13
N LEU A 120 3.90 -16.37 -0.56
CA LEU A 120 3.36 -16.30 -1.93
C LEU A 120 4.48 -16.25 -2.98
N ALA A 121 5.54 -15.48 -2.73
CA ALA A 121 6.70 -15.40 -3.62
C ALA A 121 7.50 -16.71 -3.63
N TRP A 122 7.58 -17.42 -2.51
CA TRP A 122 8.17 -18.75 -2.47
C TRP A 122 7.37 -19.75 -3.32
N LEU A 123 6.04 -19.75 -3.19
CA LEU A 123 5.16 -20.69 -3.88
C LEU A 123 5.05 -20.40 -5.40
N PHE A 124 4.89 -19.14 -5.78
CA PHE A 124 4.56 -18.75 -7.16
C PHE A 124 5.72 -18.14 -7.93
N ALA A 125 6.70 -17.53 -7.25
CA ALA A 125 7.85 -16.88 -7.89
C ALA A 125 9.16 -17.66 -7.74
N GLY A 126 9.13 -18.83 -7.08
CA GLY A 126 10.31 -19.68 -6.91
C GLY A 126 11.40 -19.03 -6.05
N GLU A 127 11.08 -17.98 -5.30
CA GLU A 127 12.05 -17.33 -4.42
C GLU A 127 12.37 -18.22 -3.21
N ALA A 128 13.64 -18.34 -2.82
CA ALA A 128 14.00 -19.14 -1.64
C ALA A 128 13.38 -18.55 -0.35
N LEU A 129 12.81 -19.42 0.48
CA LEU A 129 12.38 -19.06 1.83
C LEU A 129 13.57 -19.17 2.79
N THR A 130 14.30 -18.06 2.95
CA THR A 130 15.48 -18.00 3.82
C THR A 130 15.09 -18.03 5.30
N GLY A 131 16.03 -18.43 6.17
CA GLY A 131 15.81 -18.36 7.63
C GLY A 131 15.44 -16.97 8.13
N GLN A 132 15.97 -15.89 7.53
CA GLN A 132 15.59 -14.51 7.84
C GLN A 132 14.12 -14.22 7.50
N ARG A 133 13.64 -14.71 6.35
CA ARG A 133 12.23 -14.58 5.95
C ARG A 133 11.31 -15.38 6.87
N LEU A 134 11.74 -16.56 7.32
CA LEU A 134 10.97 -17.34 8.29
C LEU A 134 10.88 -16.63 9.65
N ILE A 135 11.99 -16.09 10.16
CA ILE A 135 11.99 -15.29 11.39
C ILE A 135 11.11 -14.05 11.22
N ALA A 136 11.18 -13.37 10.07
CA ALA A 136 10.33 -12.22 9.75
C ALA A 136 8.84 -12.57 9.82
N ILE A 137 8.43 -13.69 9.22
CA ILE A 137 7.06 -14.20 9.28
C ILE A 137 6.67 -14.46 10.74
N VAL A 138 7.48 -15.19 11.51
CA VAL A 138 7.16 -15.52 12.91
C VAL A 138 7.03 -14.25 13.75
N CYS A 139 8.00 -13.34 13.70
CA CYS A 139 7.95 -12.07 14.43
C CYS A 139 6.72 -11.24 14.04
N GLY A 140 6.44 -11.11 12.75
CA GLY A 140 5.31 -10.35 12.26
C GLY A 140 3.96 -10.98 12.64
N MET A 141 3.85 -12.31 12.61
CA MET A 141 2.64 -13.02 13.02
C MET A 141 2.41 -12.95 14.54
N LEU A 142 3.47 -12.97 15.35
CA LEU A 142 3.37 -12.71 16.79
C LEU A 142 2.92 -11.28 17.07
N GLY A 143 3.48 -10.29 16.37
CA GLY A 143 3.05 -8.90 16.47
C GLY A 143 1.59 -8.72 16.06
N LEU A 144 1.15 -9.37 14.99
CA LEU A 144 -0.25 -9.36 14.55
C LEU A 144 -1.18 -10.03 15.58
N ALA A 145 -0.80 -11.18 16.15
CA ALA A 145 -1.59 -11.85 17.18
C ALA A 145 -1.72 -10.99 18.45
N LEU A 146 -0.65 -10.29 18.83
CA LEU A 146 -0.64 -9.34 19.94
C LEU A 146 -1.53 -8.12 19.66
N LEU A 147 -1.56 -7.64 18.42
CA LEU A 147 -2.38 -6.51 18.01
C LEU A 147 -3.87 -6.83 18.00
N VAL A 148 -4.25 -7.98 17.43
CA VAL A 148 -5.64 -8.43 17.37
C VAL A 148 -6.14 -8.77 18.77
N ASN A 149 -5.27 -9.32 19.62
CA ASN A 149 -5.55 -9.72 21.01
C ASN A 149 -6.96 -10.31 21.23
N PRO A 150 -7.28 -11.45 20.61
CA PRO A 150 -8.64 -12.02 20.65
C PRO A 150 -9.09 -12.38 22.07
N LEU A 151 -8.15 -12.59 23.00
CA LEU A 151 -8.44 -12.89 24.41
C LEU A 151 -8.89 -11.66 25.21
N ALA A 152 -8.49 -10.45 24.79
CA ALA A 152 -8.97 -9.20 25.37
C ALA A 152 -10.31 -8.74 24.77
N ILE A 153 -10.70 -9.28 23.60
CA ILE A 153 -12.00 -9.03 22.97
C ILE A 153 -13.07 -9.83 23.73
N GLN A 154 -13.53 -9.31 24.87
CA GLN A 154 -14.61 -9.93 25.64
C GLN A 154 -15.96 -9.74 24.95
N GLY A 155 -16.56 -10.84 24.47
CA GLY A 155 -18.01 -11.12 24.36
C GLY A 155 -18.95 -10.20 23.57
N SER A 156 -18.61 -8.93 23.36
CA SER A 156 -19.50 -7.87 22.87
C SER A 156 -18.98 -7.13 21.64
N ASP A 157 -17.74 -7.39 21.21
CA ASP A 157 -17.09 -6.62 20.14
C ASP A 157 -16.84 -7.43 18.86
N ARG A 158 -17.85 -8.22 18.44
CA ARG A 158 -17.80 -9.03 17.19
C ARG A 158 -17.43 -8.19 15.97
N GLY A 159 -17.84 -6.91 15.94
CA GLY A 159 -17.49 -5.97 14.87
C GLY A 159 -15.98 -5.75 14.75
N VAL A 160 -15.26 -5.63 15.86
CA VAL A 160 -13.80 -5.43 15.86
C VAL A 160 -13.08 -6.65 15.27
N LEU A 161 -13.51 -7.87 15.59
CA LEU A 161 -12.93 -9.08 14.98
C LEU A 161 -13.19 -9.13 13.47
N THR A 162 -14.43 -8.79 13.06
CA THR A 162 -14.77 -8.67 11.63
C THR A 162 -13.89 -7.63 10.94
N GLY A 163 -13.66 -6.47 11.56
CA GLY A 163 -12.80 -5.43 11.01
C GLY A 163 -11.36 -5.90 10.80
N HIS A 164 -10.76 -6.55 11.80
CA HIS A 164 -9.42 -7.15 11.65
C HIS A 164 -9.37 -8.20 10.53
N ALA A 165 -10.38 -9.06 10.43
CA ALA A 165 -10.46 -10.07 9.37
C ALA A 165 -10.56 -9.44 7.97
N LEU A 166 -11.36 -8.39 7.81
CA LEU A 166 -11.47 -7.64 6.55
C LEU A 166 -10.14 -7.01 6.15
N ILE A 167 -9.43 -6.37 7.09
CA ILE A 167 -8.14 -5.71 6.82
C ILE A 167 -7.05 -6.75 6.52
N LEU A 168 -7.07 -7.91 7.17
CA LEU A 168 -6.15 -9.01 6.85
C LEU A 168 -6.41 -9.57 5.46
N LEU A 169 -7.67 -9.77 5.09
CA LEU A 169 -8.03 -10.17 3.73
C LEU A 169 -7.57 -9.13 2.70
N ALA A 170 -7.73 -7.84 3.02
CA ALA A 170 -7.20 -6.75 2.22
C ALA A 170 -5.68 -6.90 2.03
N ALA A 171 -4.93 -7.09 3.12
CA ALA A 171 -3.48 -7.23 3.10
C ALA A 171 -3.02 -8.41 2.22
N VAL A 172 -3.75 -9.53 2.24
CA VAL A 172 -3.52 -10.71 1.38
C VAL A 172 -3.83 -10.38 -0.10
N CYS A 173 -4.96 -9.73 -0.40
CA CYS A 173 -5.27 -9.29 -1.77
C CYS A 173 -4.15 -8.41 -2.35
N TRP A 174 -3.62 -7.48 -1.54
CA TRP A 174 -2.50 -6.65 -1.96
C TRP A 174 -1.21 -7.46 -2.12
N ALA A 175 -0.94 -8.42 -1.24
CA ALA A 175 0.24 -9.30 -1.36
C ALA A 175 0.21 -10.11 -2.65
N VAL A 176 -0.95 -10.66 -3.03
CA VAL A 176 -1.15 -11.37 -4.31
C VAL A 176 -0.87 -10.42 -5.48
N SER A 177 -1.35 -9.18 -5.44
CA SER A 177 -1.11 -8.22 -6.51
C SER A 177 0.38 -7.84 -6.63
N ILE A 178 1.10 -7.77 -5.51
CA ILE A 178 2.56 -7.55 -5.48
C ILE A 178 3.30 -8.72 -6.13
N VAL A 179 2.98 -9.96 -5.77
CA VAL A 179 3.63 -11.14 -6.35
C VAL A 179 3.32 -11.27 -7.84
N TYR A 180 2.06 -11.03 -8.24
CA TYR A 180 1.68 -11.01 -9.65
C TYR A 180 2.45 -9.93 -10.43
N THR A 181 2.61 -8.74 -9.84
CA THR A 181 3.42 -7.64 -10.42
C THR A 181 4.88 -8.04 -10.64
N ARG A 182 5.48 -8.81 -9.74
CA ARG A 182 6.87 -9.30 -9.86
C ARG A 182 7.03 -10.34 -10.97
N LEU A 183 6.01 -11.16 -11.19
CA LEU A 183 6.01 -12.23 -12.18
C LEU A 183 5.72 -11.73 -13.60
N HIS A 184 5.06 -10.58 -13.72
CA HIS A 184 4.66 -10.03 -15.01
C HIS A 184 5.82 -9.44 -15.79
N LYS A 185 5.81 -9.68 -17.09
CA LYS A 185 6.77 -9.11 -18.05
C LYS A 185 6.18 -7.83 -18.63
N TRP A 186 6.58 -6.71 -18.06
CA TRP A 186 6.07 -5.39 -18.41
C TRP A 186 6.53 -4.93 -19.79
N VAL A 187 5.60 -4.43 -20.60
CA VAL A 187 5.91 -3.68 -21.83
C VAL A 187 5.98 -2.18 -21.53
N SER A 188 5.09 -1.68 -20.67
CA SER A 188 5.02 -0.29 -20.22
C SER A 188 5.57 -0.12 -18.81
N SER A 189 5.92 1.12 -18.41
CA SER A 189 6.21 1.37 -17.00
C SER A 189 4.95 1.16 -16.15
N PRO A 190 5.03 0.58 -14.93
CA PRO A 190 3.88 0.47 -14.03
C PRO A 190 3.19 1.81 -13.75
N PHE A 191 3.94 2.92 -13.75
CA PHE A 191 3.39 4.26 -13.54
C PHE A 191 2.60 4.76 -14.76
N ASP A 192 3.00 4.41 -15.98
CA ASP A 192 2.28 4.79 -17.20
C ASP A 192 0.88 4.14 -17.25
N LEU A 193 0.72 3.02 -16.56
CA LEU A 193 -0.51 2.25 -16.47
C LEU A 193 -1.36 2.60 -15.24
N LEU A 194 -0.83 3.41 -14.32
CA LEU A 194 -1.51 3.77 -13.08
C LEU A 194 -2.83 4.51 -13.32
N PHE A 195 -2.90 5.37 -14.34
CA PHE A 195 -4.14 6.04 -14.72
C PHE A 195 -5.25 5.03 -15.02
N TRP A 196 -4.95 3.99 -15.80
CA TRP A 196 -5.93 2.96 -16.16
C TRP A 196 -6.32 2.08 -14.96
N GLN A 197 -5.38 1.81 -14.05
CA GLN A 197 -5.67 1.10 -12.80
C GLN A 197 -6.61 1.93 -11.90
N LEU A 198 -6.37 3.23 -11.79
CA LEU A 198 -7.23 4.15 -11.01
C LEU A 198 -8.60 4.32 -11.67
N LEU A 199 -8.66 4.47 -12.99
CA LEU A 199 -9.92 4.62 -13.72
C LEU A 199 -10.80 3.38 -13.57
N LEU A 200 -10.23 2.20 -13.84
CA LEU A 200 -10.95 0.94 -13.68
C LEU A 200 -11.31 0.68 -12.21
N GLY A 201 -10.38 0.95 -11.28
CA GLY A 201 -10.65 0.86 -9.85
C GLY A 201 -11.79 1.78 -9.40
N SER A 202 -11.83 3.02 -9.90
CA SER A 202 -12.91 3.98 -9.61
C SER A 202 -14.26 3.47 -10.12
N ALA A 203 -14.30 2.93 -11.34
CA ALA A 203 -15.52 2.37 -11.90
C ALA A 203 -16.01 1.14 -11.13
N LEU A 204 -15.12 0.18 -10.83
CA LEU A 204 -15.45 -1.04 -10.10
C LEU A 204 -15.92 -0.75 -8.67
N THR A 205 -15.24 0.16 -7.97
CA THR A 205 -15.61 0.55 -6.61
C THR A 205 -16.90 1.35 -6.58
N SER A 206 -17.18 2.20 -7.58
CA SER A 206 -18.47 2.88 -7.72
C SER A 206 -19.61 1.89 -7.98
N ALA A 207 -19.38 0.88 -8.84
CA ALA A 207 -20.36 -0.16 -9.10
C ALA A 207 -20.64 -0.98 -7.83
N ALA A 208 -19.60 -1.38 -7.09
CA ALA A 208 -19.75 -2.06 -5.82
C ALA A 208 -20.50 -1.19 -4.79
N ALA A 209 -20.14 0.10 -4.67
CA ALA A 209 -20.83 1.04 -3.78
C ALA A 209 -22.31 1.17 -4.13
N PHE A 210 -22.64 1.29 -5.42
CA PHE A 210 -24.03 1.34 -5.87
C PHE A 210 -24.80 0.05 -5.55
N ILE A 211 -24.19 -1.12 -5.75
CA ILE A 211 -24.82 -2.42 -5.51
C ILE A 211 -25.06 -2.67 -4.02
N PHE A 212 -24.08 -2.35 -3.16
CA PHE A 212 -24.13 -2.71 -1.73
C PHE A 212 -24.59 -1.59 -0.80
N GLU A 213 -24.40 -0.32 -1.19
CA GLU A 213 -24.73 0.87 -0.38
C GLU A 213 -25.81 1.75 -1.01
N GLY A 214 -26.17 1.49 -2.28
CA GLY A 214 -27.16 2.28 -3.01
C GLY A 214 -26.62 3.63 -3.51
N TRP A 215 -27.53 4.59 -3.70
CA TRP A 215 -27.16 5.94 -4.14
C TRP A 215 -26.31 6.65 -3.06
N PRO A 216 -25.29 7.42 -3.47
CA PRO A 216 -24.39 8.08 -2.54
C PRO A 216 -25.13 9.14 -1.72
N VAL A 217 -25.21 8.92 -0.41
CA VAL A 217 -25.62 9.95 0.56
C VAL A 217 -24.36 10.60 1.09
N ILE A 218 -23.99 11.75 0.52
CA ILE A 218 -22.75 12.45 0.84
C ILE A 218 -23.07 13.78 1.54
N ARG A 219 -22.54 13.96 2.75
CA ARG A 219 -22.55 15.26 3.42
C ARG A 219 -21.40 16.11 2.92
N VAL A 220 -21.62 16.85 1.83
CA VAL A 220 -20.60 17.72 1.24
C VAL A 220 -20.31 18.89 2.17
N THR A 221 -19.08 18.99 2.65
CA THR A 221 -18.58 20.10 3.48
C THR A 221 -17.20 20.52 2.97
N PRO A 222 -16.73 21.76 3.25
CA PRO A 222 -15.38 22.17 2.90
C PRO A 222 -14.30 21.22 3.45
N HIS A 223 -14.50 20.75 4.69
CA HIS A 223 -13.60 19.78 5.30
C HIS A 223 -13.59 18.44 4.56
N PHE A 224 -14.75 17.91 4.16
CA PHE A 224 -14.83 16.70 3.33
C PHE A 224 -14.08 16.84 1.99
N ILE A 225 -14.23 17.99 1.32
CA ILE A 225 -13.51 18.28 0.08
C ILE A 225 -12.00 18.29 0.32
N LEU A 226 -11.51 18.89 1.41
CA LEU A 226 -10.09 18.87 1.77
C LEU A 226 -9.58 17.45 2.01
N LEU A 227 -10.35 16.59 2.68
CA LEU A 227 -9.98 15.19 2.89
C LEU A 227 -9.88 14.42 1.55
N LEU A 228 -10.82 14.63 0.63
CA LEU A 228 -10.79 14.03 -0.70
C LEU A 228 -9.62 14.54 -1.55
N LEU A 229 -9.33 15.84 -1.51
CA LEU A 229 -8.17 16.42 -2.19
C LEU A 229 -6.87 15.89 -1.61
N TYR A 230 -6.74 15.76 -0.29
CA TYR A 230 -5.59 15.10 0.30
C TYR A 230 -5.46 13.65 -0.18
N GLY A 231 -6.53 12.86 -0.06
CA GLY A 231 -6.53 11.43 -0.36
C GLY A 231 -6.27 11.12 -1.83
N GLY A 232 -6.91 11.85 -2.75
CA GLY A 232 -6.77 11.65 -4.19
C GLY A 232 -5.49 12.27 -4.76
N THR A 233 -5.17 13.50 -4.37
CA THR A 233 -4.05 14.26 -4.96
C THR A 233 -2.72 13.89 -4.29
N ILE A 234 -2.62 14.11 -2.97
CA ILE A 234 -1.35 14.00 -2.24
C ILE A 234 -1.00 12.53 -1.98
N SER A 235 -1.94 11.79 -1.36
CA SER A 235 -1.69 10.41 -0.94
C SER A 235 -1.71 9.40 -2.09
N THR A 236 -2.34 9.71 -3.22
CA THR A 236 -2.44 8.78 -4.36
C THR A 236 -1.58 9.28 -5.51
N SER A 237 -2.05 10.27 -6.28
CA SER A 237 -1.42 10.63 -7.55
C SER A 237 0.03 11.14 -7.39
N LEU A 238 0.27 12.08 -6.48
CA LEU A 238 1.61 12.63 -6.24
C LEU A 238 2.53 11.63 -5.52
N ALA A 239 2.00 10.87 -4.55
CA ALA A 239 2.79 9.85 -3.85
C ALA A 239 3.26 8.74 -4.80
N TYR A 240 2.41 8.23 -5.70
CA TYR A 240 2.83 7.23 -6.69
C TYR A 240 3.80 7.79 -7.72
N TRP A 241 3.66 9.06 -8.11
CA TRP A 241 4.64 9.73 -8.97
C TRP A 241 6.00 9.85 -8.28
N ALA A 242 6.01 10.28 -7.02
CA ALA A 242 7.22 10.38 -6.21
C ALA A 242 7.85 8.98 -6.03
N LEU A 243 7.04 7.96 -5.75
CA LEU A 243 7.51 6.58 -5.61
C LEU A 243 8.14 6.05 -6.88
N ASN A 244 7.52 6.29 -8.04
CA ASN A 244 8.12 5.94 -9.33
C ASN A 244 9.48 6.61 -9.52
N THR A 245 9.60 7.88 -9.13
CA THR A 245 10.85 8.64 -9.22
C THR A 245 11.93 8.08 -8.26
N VAL A 246 11.54 7.74 -7.04
CA VAL A 246 12.41 7.11 -6.04
C VAL A 246 12.88 5.72 -6.50
N ASN A 247 11.98 4.88 -7.03
CA ASN A 247 12.31 3.54 -7.53
C ASN A 247 13.28 3.54 -8.73
N ARG A 248 13.33 4.64 -9.49
CA ARG A 248 14.33 4.83 -10.55
C ARG A 248 15.70 5.27 -10.02
N SER A 249 15.75 5.77 -8.79
CA SER A 249 16.93 6.41 -8.20
C SER A 249 17.56 5.60 -7.06
N LEU A 250 16.78 4.81 -6.32
CA LEU A 250 17.22 4.01 -5.19
C LEU A 250 17.03 2.50 -5.45
N PRO A 251 17.85 1.63 -4.83
CA PRO A 251 17.63 0.20 -4.83
C PRO A 251 16.27 -0.17 -4.22
N ALA A 252 15.61 -1.19 -4.76
CA ALA A 252 14.31 -1.66 -4.28
C ALA A 252 14.30 -1.97 -2.77
N THR A 253 15.38 -2.58 -2.25
CA THR A 253 15.56 -2.83 -0.80
C THR A 253 15.56 -1.55 0.02
N THR A 254 16.25 -0.50 -0.44
CA THR A 254 16.31 0.80 0.26
C THR A 254 14.94 1.46 0.28
N THR A 255 14.23 1.47 -0.85
CA THR A 255 12.85 1.99 -0.91
C THR A 255 11.94 1.21 0.02
N ALA A 256 11.97 -0.13 -0.02
CA ALA A 256 11.15 -1.00 0.82
C ALA A 256 11.39 -0.74 2.31
N LEU A 257 12.65 -0.62 2.75
CA LEU A 257 12.99 -0.30 4.14
C LEU A 257 12.51 1.10 4.55
N GLY A 258 12.66 2.11 3.69
CA GLY A 258 12.18 3.45 4.00
C GLY A 258 10.65 3.53 4.09
N LEU A 259 9.92 2.72 3.31
CA LEU A 259 8.47 2.62 3.40
C LEU A 259 7.97 1.95 4.70
N LEU A 260 8.85 1.30 5.48
CA LEU A 260 8.50 0.85 6.83
C LEU A 260 8.27 1.99 7.82
N ALA A 261 8.63 3.23 7.46
CA ALA A 261 8.26 4.41 8.22
C ALA A 261 6.75 4.73 8.13
N VAL A 262 6.05 4.25 7.10
CA VAL A 262 4.61 4.52 6.92
C VAL A 262 3.76 4.05 8.10
N PRO A 263 3.87 2.80 8.61
CA PRO A 263 3.06 2.38 9.76
C PRO A 263 3.37 3.19 11.02
N VAL A 264 4.61 3.62 11.20
CA VAL A 264 5.00 4.51 12.31
C VAL A 264 4.30 5.87 12.17
N PHE A 265 4.38 6.49 11.00
CA PHE A 265 3.67 7.75 10.74
C PHE A 265 2.15 7.59 10.77
N GLY A 266 1.61 6.45 10.38
CA GLY A 266 0.19 6.15 10.46
C GLY A 266 -0.32 6.10 11.90
N VAL A 267 0.42 5.44 12.80
CA VAL A 267 0.11 5.43 14.24
C VAL A 267 0.23 6.85 14.80
N VAL A 268 1.37 7.52 14.60
CA VAL A 268 1.62 8.87 15.15
C VAL A 268 0.60 9.89 14.64
N SER A 269 0.29 9.91 13.33
CA SER A 269 -0.71 10.82 12.79
C SER A 269 -2.11 10.50 13.32
N SER A 270 -2.46 9.23 13.53
CA SER A 270 -3.73 8.85 14.15
C SER A 270 -3.83 9.33 15.61
N MET A 271 -2.74 9.28 16.38
CA MET A 271 -2.68 9.87 17.73
C MET A 271 -2.97 11.37 17.70
N ILE A 272 -2.29 12.10 16.81
CA ILE A 272 -2.35 13.56 16.74
C ILE A 272 -3.71 14.04 16.23
N THR A 273 -4.26 13.38 15.22
CA THR A 273 -5.41 13.90 14.45
C THR A 273 -6.74 13.34 14.93
N LEU A 274 -6.76 12.09 15.41
CA LEU A 274 -7.97 11.42 15.90
C LEU A 274 -7.98 11.23 17.42
N GLY A 275 -6.90 11.61 18.12
CA GLY A 275 -6.79 11.41 19.57
C GLY A 275 -6.69 9.95 19.99
N GLU A 276 -6.26 9.06 19.09
CA GLU A 276 -6.14 7.63 19.39
C GLU A 276 -5.06 7.38 20.46
N THR A 277 -5.39 6.62 21.49
CA THR A 277 -4.44 6.17 22.52
C THR A 277 -3.99 4.74 22.24
N PHE A 278 -2.69 4.49 22.33
CA PHE A 278 -2.11 3.18 22.13
C PHE A 278 -1.55 2.63 23.43
N ASP A 279 -1.91 1.39 23.74
CA ASP A 279 -1.35 0.64 24.85
C ASP A 279 0.04 0.08 24.51
N MET A 280 0.72 -0.43 25.54
CA MET A 280 2.05 -1.02 25.38
C MET A 280 2.02 -2.24 24.43
N PHE A 281 0.90 -2.95 24.36
CA PHE A 281 0.71 -4.07 23.44
C PHE A 281 0.72 -3.64 21.98
N THR A 282 0.06 -2.53 21.64
CA THR A 282 0.07 -1.99 20.28
C THR A 282 1.46 -1.50 19.87
N ILE A 283 2.20 -0.89 20.79
CA ILE A 283 3.60 -0.48 20.56
C ILE A 283 4.49 -1.71 20.32
N ALA A 284 4.37 -2.73 21.16
CA ALA A 284 5.11 -3.99 20.99
C ALA A 284 4.76 -4.68 19.65
N ALA A 285 3.48 -4.68 19.27
CA ALA A 285 3.03 -5.20 17.98
C ALA A 285 3.65 -4.44 16.80
N LEU A 286 3.65 -3.11 16.83
CA LEU A 286 4.31 -2.28 15.83
C LEU A 286 5.80 -2.64 15.69
N LEU A 287 6.51 -2.75 16.81
CA LEU A 287 7.95 -3.11 16.81
C LEU A 287 8.19 -4.50 16.23
N LEU A 288 7.36 -5.49 16.58
CA LEU A 288 7.47 -6.86 16.07
C LEU A 288 7.18 -6.95 14.56
N ILE A 289 6.14 -6.25 14.09
CA ILE A 289 5.75 -6.24 12.67
C ILE A 289 6.81 -5.52 11.84
N VAL A 290 7.16 -4.27 12.21
CA VAL A 290 8.13 -3.47 11.46
C VAL A 290 9.53 -4.08 11.53
N GLY A 291 9.96 -4.51 12.71
CA GLY A 291 11.27 -5.16 12.89
C GLY A 291 11.37 -6.49 12.16
N GLY A 292 10.32 -7.31 12.18
CA GLY A 292 10.24 -8.55 11.43
C GLY A 292 10.36 -8.32 9.92
N ILE A 293 9.56 -7.40 9.37
CA ILE A 293 9.60 -7.09 7.93
C ILE A 293 10.97 -6.50 7.54
N ALA A 294 11.54 -5.61 8.35
CA ALA A 294 12.88 -5.06 8.10
C ALA A 294 13.92 -6.18 7.99
N LEU A 295 13.93 -7.11 8.95
CA LEU A 295 14.83 -8.26 8.95
C LEU A 295 14.67 -9.14 7.70
N GLY A 296 13.43 -9.41 7.29
CA GLY A 296 13.15 -10.23 6.10
C GLY A 296 13.44 -9.54 4.77
N THR A 297 13.57 -8.21 4.77
CA THR A 297 13.82 -7.39 3.58
C THR A 297 15.31 -7.21 3.28
N VAL A 298 16.17 -7.28 4.31
CA VAL A 298 17.62 -7.14 4.14
C VAL A 298 18.19 -8.39 3.43
N PRO A 299 18.89 -8.24 2.28
CA PRO A 299 19.53 -9.35 1.60
C PRO A 299 20.54 -10.03 2.52
N ARG A 300 20.53 -11.37 2.55
CA ARG A 300 21.61 -12.12 3.20
C ARG A 300 22.89 -11.88 2.40
N ARG A 301 23.95 -11.40 3.06
CA ARG A 301 25.31 -11.53 2.52
C ARG A 301 25.61 -13.02 2.45
N GLU A 302 25.38 -13.64 1.30
CA GLU A 302 25.90 -14.99 1.06
C GLU A 302 27.42 -14.90 1.13
N GLY A 303 28.03 -15.75 1.96
CA GLY A 303 29.47 -15.88 2.02
C GLY A 303 30.00 -16.18 0.62
N LEU A 304 31.04 -15.45 0.23
CA LEU A 304 31.74 -15.62 -1.05
C LEU A 304 31.85 -17.12 -1.39
N PRO A 305 31.49 -17.55 -2.62
CA PRO A 305 31.72 -18.92 -3.01
C PRO A 305 33.21 -19.25 -2.82
N PRO A 306 33.57 -20.46 -2.35
CA PRO A 306 34.96 -20.84 -2.16
C PRO A 306 35.70 -20.59 -3.46
N ARG A 307 36.75 -19.77 -3.38
CA ARG A 307 37.63 -19.41 -4.49
C ARG A 307 38.09 -20.73 -5.11
N LYS A 308 37.64 -21.05 -6.34
CA LYS A 308 38.11 -22.24 -7.06
C LYS A 308 39.63 -22.17 -7.08
N SER A 309 40.30 -23.14 -6.44
CA SER A 309 41.75 -23.28 -6.54
C SER A 309 42.13 -23.34 -8.01
N PRO A 310 43.17 -22.61 -8.45
CA PRO A 310 43.69 -22.78 -9.79
C PRO A 310 44.12 -24.24 -9.93
N VAL A 311 43.49 -24.94 -10.88
CA VAL A 311 43.93 -26.25 -11.34
C VAL A 311 45.38 -26.08 -11.79
N ARG A 312 46.30 -26.79 -11.13
CA ARG A 312 47.68 -26.95 -11.56
C ARG A 312 47.75 -28.00 -12.65
#